data_AF-A0A6N6KZI0-F1
#
_entry.id   AF-A0A6N6KZI0-F1
#
_cell.length_a   1.000
_cell.length_b   1.000
_cell.length_c   1.000
_cell.angle_alpha   90.00
_cell.angle_beta   90.00
_cell.angle_gamma   90.00
#
_symmetry.space_group_name_H-M   'P 1'
#
loop_
_entity.id
_entity.type
_entity.pdbx_description
1 polymer ?
#
loop_
_entity_poly.entity_id
_entity_poly.type
_entity_poly.pdbx_seq_one_letter_code
_entity_poly.pdbx_strand_id
1 'polypeptide(L)'
;MINRKPTRQQLLVQRYVLVGIALGLYIGLFFRPVREPNMSIALVLGVLATIVTVGFKAYREKRWPSVIEIGRTYIQFTLFLLVFEARHIAYDYGGRVAVSVFTSVAGGVIGYLMSRGRVATSGPDK
;
A
#
# COMPACT_ATOMS: atom_id res chain seq x y z
N MET A 1 -2.60 -38.31 -5.94
CA MET A 1 -2.73 -36.83 -5.83
C MET A 1 -2.52 -36.43 -4.37
N ILE A 2 -1.42 -35.75 -4.04
CA ILE A 2 -1.13 -35.32 -2.66
C ILE A 2 -1.98 -34.07 -2.37
N ASN A 3 -3.06 -34.22 -1.60
CA ASN A 3 -3.89 -33.12 -1.12
C ASN A 3 -3.15 -32.37 0.01
N ARG A 4 -2.26 -31.44 -0.34
CA ARG A 4 -1.64 -30.55 0.65
C ARG A 4 -2.68 -29.53 1.09
N LYS A 5 -3.29 -29.77 2.25
CA LYS A 5 -4.15 -28.77 2.90
C LYS A 5 -3.33 -27.49 3.11
N PRO A 6 -3.86 -26.31 2.73
CA PRO A 6 -3.12 -25.08 2.91
C PRO A 6 -2.89 -24.84 4.41
N THR A 7 -1.66 -24.50 4.77
CA THR A 7 -1.31 -24.20 6.16
C THR A 7 -2.00 -22.91 6.61
N ARG A 8 -2.23 -22.75 7.93
CA ARG A 8 -2.90 -21.55 8.50
C ARG A 8 -2.24 -20.24 8.05
N GLN A 9 -0.92 -20.24 7.86
CA GLN A 9 -0.15 -19.12 7.32
C GLN A 9 -0.48 -18.84 5.84
N GLN A 10 -0.61 -19.87 5.00
CA GLN A 10 -1.04 -19.72 3.61
C GLN A 10 -2.45 -19.13 3.50
N LEU A 11 -3.37 -19.57 4.35
CA LEU A 11 -4.73 -19.02 4.41
C LEU A 11 -4.76 -17.54 4.80
N LEU A 12 -3.89 -17.12 5.73
CA LEU A 12 -3.77 -15.71 6.11
C LEU A 12 -3.23 -14.86 4.95
N VAL A 13 -2.13 -15.28 4.32
CA VAL A 13 -1.55 -14.58 3.16
C VAL A 13 -2.59 -14.44 2.05
N GLN A 14 -3.29 -15.52 1.72
CA GLN A 14 -4.31 -15.53 0.67
C GLN A 14 -5.46 -14.56 0.99
N ARG A 15 -5.92 -14.50 2.25
CA ARG A 15 -6.93 -13.52 2.68
C ARG A 15 -6.47 -12.08 2.49
N TYR A 16 -5.26 -11.73 2.94
CA TYR A 16 -4.77 -10.35 2.79
C TYR A 16 -4.58 -9.95 1.32
N VAL A 17 -4.08 -10.86 0.49
CA VAL A 17 -3.93 -10.61 -0.95
C VAL A 17 -5.29 -10.44 -1.61
N LEU A 18 -6.25 -11.33 -1.34
CA LEU A 18 -7.61 -11.25 -1.91
C LEU A 18 -8.34 -9.99 -1.47
N VAL A 19 -8.24 -9.60 -0.19
CA VAL A 19 -8.80 -8.35 0.31
C VAL A 19 -8.14 -7.15 -0.35
N GLY A 20 -6.81 -7.17 -0.51
CA GLY A 20 -6.07 -6.14 -1.21
C GLY A 20 -6.51 -5.98 -2.67
N ILE A 21 -6.64 -7.09 -3.40
CA ILE A 21 -7.13 -7.12 -4.79
C ILE A 21 -8.56 -6.58 -4.86
N ALA A 22 -9.45 -7.01 -3.96
CA ALA A 22 -10.84 -6.59 -3.94
C ALA A 22 -10.99 -5.09 -3.66
N LEU A 23 -10.25 -4.57 -2.68
CA LEU A 23 -10.21 -3.13 -2.39
C LEU A 23 -9.64 -2.34 -3.57
N GLY A 24 -8.56 -2.83 -4.17
CA GLY A 24 -7.98 -2.24 -5.37
C GLY A 24 -8.98 -2.20 -6.52
N LEU A 25 -9.68 -3.31 -6.77
CA LEU A 25 -10.68 -3.43 -7.82
C LEU A 25 -11.83 -2.46 -7.60
N TYR A 26 -12.32 -2.34 -6.36
CA TYR A 26 -13.35 -1.38 -5.99
C TYR A 26 -12.89 0.06 -6.28
N ILE A 27 -11.70 0.43 -5.83
CA ILE A 27 -11.17 1.79 -6.05
C ILE A 27 -11.05 2.10 -7.55
N GLY A 28 -10.62 1.15 -8.36
CA GLY A 28 -10.46 1.36 -9.80
C GLY A 28 -11.77 1.36 -10.58
N LEU A 29 -12.73 0.50 -10.23
CA LEU A 29 -14.04 0.46 -10.88
C LEU A 29 -14.86 1.73 -10.65
N PHE A 30 -14.73 2.33 -9.47
CA PHE A 30 -15.42 3.56 -9.10
C PHE A 30 -14.56 4.81 -9.29
N PHE A 31 -13.38 4.69 -9.92
CA PHE A 31 -12.51 5.82 -10.17
C PHE A 31 -13.14 6.77 -11.21
N ARG A 32 -13.23 8.05 -10.83
CA ARG A 32 -13.62 9.14 -11.72
C ARG A 32 -12.57 10.25 -11.57
N PRO A 33 -11.81 10.59 -12.62
CA PRO A 33 -10.87 11.70 -12.55
C PRO A 33 -11.66 13.00 -12.47
N VAL A 34 -11.66 13.62 -11.28
CA VAL A 34 -12.27 14.95 -11.05
C VAL A 34 -11.24 16.06 -11.30
N ARG A 35 -9.95 15.70 -11.40
CA ARG A 35 -8.82 16.61 -11.58
C ARG A 35 -7.76 15.96 -12.45
N GLU A 36 -6.98 16.79 -13.13
CA GLU A 36 -5.74 16.41 -13.81
C GLU A 36 -4.66 15.92 -12.83
N PRO A 37 -3.81 14.96 -13.24
CA PRO A 37 -2.72 14.45 -12.42
C PRO A 37 -1.76 15.57 -12.02
N ASN A 38 -1.47 15.68 -10.73
CA ASN A 38 -0.55 16.66 -10.19
C ASN A 38 0.48 15.99 -9.27
N MET A 39 1.63 15.63 -9.88
CA MET A 39 2.75 14.99 -9.18
C MET A 39 3.30 15.83 -8.03
N SER A 40 3.20 17.15 -8.12
CA SER A 40 3.64 18.08 -7.07
C SER A 40 2.85 17.89 -5.78
N ILE A 41 1.56 17.57 -5.89
CA ILE A 41 0.69 17.29 -4.74
C ILE A 41 1.12 16.00 -4.05
N ALA A 42 1.47 14.95 -4.81
CA ALA A 42 1.99 13.72 -4.22
C ALA A 42 3.28 13.96 -3.41
N LEU A 43 4.18 14.82 -3.89
CA LEU A 43 5.40 15.19 -3.17
C LEU A 43 5.10 15.95 -1.86
N VAL A 44 4.23 16.97 -1.93
CA VAL A 44 3.84 17.77 -0.75
C VAL A 44 3.10 16.92 0.28
N LEU A 45 2.16 16.07 -0.15
CA LEU A 45 1.49 15.14 0.74
C LEU A 45 2.47 14.13 1.33
N GLY A 46 3.47 13.67 0.57
CA GLY A 46 4.51 12.80 1.08
C GLY A 46 5.28 13.43 2.23
N VAL A 47 5.63 14.73 2.11
CA VAL A 47 6.27 15.49 3.19
C VAL A 47 5.33 15.60 4.40
N LEU A 48 4.09 16.03 4.19
CA LEU A 48 3.10 16.19 5.27
C LEU A 48 2.82 14.87 6.01
N ALA A 49 2.60 13.79 5.27
CA ALA A 49 2.36 12.47 5.84
C ALA A 49 3.57 11.99 6.66
N THR A 50 4.79 12.29 6.20
CA THR A 50 6.02 11.98 6.93
C THR A 50 6.10 12.78 8.21
N ILE A 51 5.88 14.10 8.16
CA ILE A 51 5.91 14.96 9.35
C ILE A 51 4.91 14.48 10.40
N VAL A 52 3.67 14.20 9.98
CA VAL A 52 2.62 13.72 10.89
C VAL A 52 3.00 12.36 11.50
N THR A 53 3.46 11.41 10.68
CA THR A 53 3.78 10.05 11.13
C THR A 53 5.00 10.04 12.06
N VAL A 54 6.07 10.75 11.67
CA VAL A 54 7.28 10.91 12.46
C VAL A 54 6.99 11.67 13.75
N GLY A 55 6.21 12.74 13.70
CA GLY A 55 5.81 13.53 14.86
C GLY A 55 4.98 12.70 15.85
N PHE A 56 4.00 11.95 15.35
CA PHE A 56 3.19 11.06 16.18
C PHE A 56 4.03 9.94 16.81
N LYS A 57 4.95 9.35 16.03
CA LYS A 57 5.87 8.32 16.53
C LYS A 57 6.82 8.88 17.59
N ALA A 58 7.42 10.04 17.35
CA ALA A 58 8.31 10.71 18.29
C ALA A 58 7.58 11.07 19.59
N TYR A 59 6.33 11.53 19.50
CA TYR A 59 5.50 11.83 20.66
C TYR A 59 5.19 10.56 21.47
N ARG A 60 4.80 9.47 20.80
CA ARG A 60 4.41 8.21 21.45
C ARG A 60 5.61 7.47 22.06
N GLU A 61 6.72 7.39 21.35
CA GLU A 61 7.90 6.64 21.76
C GLU A 61 8.88 7.47 22.61
N LYS A 62 8.62 8.78 22.75
CA LYS A 62 9.52 9.78 23.38
C LYS A 62 10.95 9.74 22.84
N ARG A 63 11.14 9.19 21.63
CA ARG A 63 12.43 9.00 20.98
C ARG A 63 12.38 9.67 19.62
N TRP A 64 13.37 10.52 19.34
CA TRP A 64 13.52 11.13 18.03
C TRP A 64 14.00 10.08 17.02
N PRO A 65 13.32 9.91 15.88
CA PRO A 65 13.75 8.99 14.84
C PRO A 65 14.99 9.53 14.11
N SER A 66 15.80 8.61 13.59
CA SER A 66 17.01 8.95 12.83
C SER A 66 16.65 9.58 11.48
N VAL A 67 17.52 10.44 10.95
CA VAL A 67 17.36 11.06 9.62
C VAL A 67 17.14 10.00 8.52
N ILE A 68 17.80 8.84 8.64
CA ILE A 68 17.63 7.71 7.72
C ILE A 68 16.21 7.13 7.79
N GLU A 69 15.64 7.04 8.98
CA GLU A 69 14.29 6.52 9.21
C GLU A 69 13.23 7.49 8.69
N ILE A 70 13.45 8.80 8.90
CA ILE A 70 12.62 9.86 8.34
C ILE A 70 12.67 9.82 6.81
N GLY A 71 13.87 9.75 6.22
CA GLY A 71 14.06 9.66 4.77
C GLY A 71 13.42 8.42 4.18
N ARG A 72 13.56 7.25 4.82
CA ARG A 72 12.89 6.01 4.40
C ARG A 72 11.37 6.14 4.44
N THR A 73 10.83 6.72 5.51
CA THR A 73 9.39 6.94 5.68
C THR A 73 8.85 7.88 4.60
N TYR A 74 9.59 8.95 4.31
CA TYR A 74 9.28 9.88 3.22
C TYR A 74 9.27 9.22 1.86
N ILE A 75 10.30 8.44 1.54
CA ILE A 75 10.38 7.72 0.27
C ILE A 75 9.19 6.75 0.15
N GLN A 76 8.84 6.03 1.22
CA GLN A 76 7.70 5.12 1.20
C GLN A 76 6.37 5.83 0.95
N PHE A 77 6.09 6.92 1.67
CA PHE A 77 4.86 7.69 1.47
C PHE A 77 4.80 8.34 0.10
N THR A 78 5.92 8.91 -0.35
CA THR A 78 6.02 9.55 -1.67
C THR A 78 5.83 8.54 -2.78
N LEU A 79 6.49 7.38 -2.73
CA LEU A 79 6.28 6.31 -3.71
C LEU A 79 4.84 5.81 -3.69
N PHE A 80 4.25 5.65 -2.51
CA PHE A 80 2.85 5.25 -2.39
C PHE A 80 1.91 6.26 -3.05
N LEU A 81 2.11 7.55 -2.79
CA LEU A 81 1.33 8.63 -3.40
C LEU A 81 1.56 8.76 -4.89
N LEU A 82 2.79 8.54 -5.37
CA LEU A 82 3.10 8.51 -6.81
C LEU A 82 2.41 7.34 -7.51
N VAL A 83 2.43 6.14 -6.92
CA VAL A 83 1.66 4.99 -7.43
C VAL A 83 0.16 5.32 -7.43
N PHE A 84 -0.32 6.01 -6.40
CA PHE A 84 -1.71 6.44 -6.35
C PHE A 84 -2.03 7.48 -7.42
N GLU A 85 -1.12 8.39 -7.73
CA GLU A 85 -1.31 9.41 -8.76
C GLU A 85 -1.21 8.81 -10.17
N ALA A 86 -0.35 7.79 -10.35
CA ALA A 86 -0.21 7.03 -11.59
C ALA A 86 -1.51 6.34 -12.03
N ARG A 87 -2.52 6.24 -11.16
CA ARG A 87 -3.87 5.80 -11.56
C ARG A 87 -4.51 6.72 -12.60
N HIS A 88 -4.20 8.02 -12.60
CA HIS A 88 -4.70 8.95 -13.62
C HIS A 88 -4.05 8.64 -14.97
N ILE A 89 -2.74 8.37 -14.96
CA ILE A 89 -2.03 7.91 -16.16
C ILE A 89 -2.66 6.62 -16.68
N ALA A 90 -2.91 5.64 -15.80
CA ALA A 90 -3.58 4.40 -16.19
C ALA A 90 -4.99 4.65 -16.78
N TYR A 91 -5.72 5.65 -16.29
CA TYR A 91 -7.01 6.05 -16.84
C TYR A 91 -6.88 6.64 -18.25
N ASP A 92 -5.86 7.46 -18.50
CA ASP A 92 -5.65 8.09 -19.80
C ASP A 92 -5.29 7.04 -20.88
N TYR A 93 -4.55 5.99 -20.52
CA TYR A 93 -4.15 4.94 -21.48
C TYR A 93 -5.20 3.86 -21.74
N GLY A 94 -6.07 3.55 -20.77
CA GLY A 94 -7.00 2.42 -20.91
C GLY A 94 -8.29 2.54 -20.12
N GLY A 95 -8.64 3.77 -19.74
CA GLY A 95 -9.87 4.11 -19.04
C GLY A 95 -10.04 3.34 -17.73
N ARG A 96 -11.31 3.10 -17.39
CA ARG A 96 -11.69 2.50 -16.10
C ARG A 96 -11.15 1.08 -15.90
N VAL A 97 -10.96 0.32 -16.98
CA VAL A 97 -10.46 -1.06 -16.93
C VAL A 97 -8.97 -1.07 -16.56
N ALA A 98 -8.16 -0.23 -17.22
CA ALA A 98 -6.74 -0.14 -16.90
C ALA A 98 -6.49 0.32 -15.46
N VAL A 99 -7.27 1.28 -14.95
CA VAL A 99 -7.20 1.68 -13.54
C VAL A 99 -7.55 0.52 -12.63
N SER A 100 -8.61 -0.22 -12.92
CA SER A 100 -9.05 -1.37 -12.10
C SER A 100 -7.99 -2.45 -12.00
N VAL A 101 -7.37 -2.81 -13.13
CA VAL A 101 -6.28 -3.79 -13.14
C VAL A 101 -5.09 -3.26 -12.35
N PHE A 102 -4.70 -2.00 -12.57
CA PHE A 102 -3.58 -1.37 -11.88
C PHE A 102 -3.78 -1.32 -10.36
N THR A 103 -4.94 -0.85 -9.89
CA THR A 103 -5.24 -0.73 -8.47
C THR A 103 -5.43 -2.09 -7.81
N SER A 104 -5.99 -3.08 -8.51
CA SER A 104 -6.06 -4.47 -8.03
C SER A 104 -4.67 -5.08 -7.84
N VAL A 105 -3.76 -4.90 -8.80
CA VAL A 105 -2.37 -5.38 -8.67
C VAL A 105 -1.68 -4.67 -7.52
N ALA A 106 -1.77 -3.34 -7.43
CA ALA A 106 -1.19 -2.56 -6.34
C ALA A 106 -1.74 -3.01 -4.97
N GLY A 107 -3.06 -3.17 -4.85
CA GLY A 107 -3.71 -3.64 -3.64
C GLY A 107 -3.30 -5.07 -3.26
N GLY A 108 -3.18 -5.97 -4.23
CA GLY A 108 -2.66 -7.33 -4.02
C GLY A 108 -1.21 -7.35 -3.52
N VAL A 109 -0.34 -6.50 -4.10
CA VAL A 109 1.04 -6.34 -3.66
C VAL A 109 1.11 -5.80 -2.23
N ILE A 110 0.32 -4.78 -1.89
CA ILE A 110 0.25 -4.23 -0.53
C ILE A 110 -0.25 -5.29 0.45
N GLY A 111 -1.32 -6.01 0.11
CA GLY A 111 -1.85 -7.11 0.92
C GLY A 111 -0.81 -8.21 1.15
N TYR A 112 -0.04 -8.55 0.12
CA TYR A 112 1.07 -9.50 0.22
C TYR A 112 2.17 -9.00 1.17
N LEU A 113 2.61 -7.74 1.03
CA LEU A 113 3.62 -7.14 1.90
C LEU A 113 3.16 -7.07 3.37
N MET A 114 1.91 -6.70 3.62
CA MET A 114 1.33 -6.68 4.96
C MET A 114 1.25 -8.08 5.58
N SER A 115 0.97 -9.11 4.77
CA SER A 115 0.94 -10.49 5.24
C SER A 115 2.32 -10.95 5.74
N ARG A 116 3.40 -10.56 5.07
CA ARG A 116 4.77 -10.92 5.48
C ARG A 116 5.15 -10.34 6.85
N GLY A 117 4.73 -9.11 7.14
CA GLY A 117 4.97 -8.47 8.44
C GLY A 117 4.25 -9.17 9.60
N ARG A 118 3.08 -9.78 9.36
CA ARG A 118 2.31 -10.48 10.39
C ARG A 118 2.58 -11.97 10.47
N VAL A 119 2.96 -12.62 9.37
CA VAL A 119 3.43 -14.01 9.39
C VAL A 119 4.74 -14.11 10.17
N ALA A 120 5.61 -13.10 10.10
CA ALA A 120 6.83 -13.02 10.91
C ALA A 120 6.57 -12.90 12.43
N THR A 121 5.49 -12.20 12.84
CA THR A 121 5.09 -12.13 14.26
C THR A 121 4.23 -13.32 14.70
N SER A 122 3.92 -14.25 13.80
CA SER A 122 3.12 -15.46 14.05
C SER A 122 3.98 -16.76 13.97
N GLY A 123 5.30 -16.64 14.15
CA GLY A 123 6.22 -17.77 14.34
C GLY A 123 6.05 -18.38 15.74
N PRO A 124 6.38 -19.67 15.91
CA PRO A 124 5.61 -20.62 16.72
C PRO A 124 5.58 -20.23 18.19
N ASP A 125 4.38 -20.21 18.78
CA ASP A 125 4.27 -20.52 20.21
C ASP A 125 4.98 -21.86 20.44
N LYS A 126 5.86 -21.86 21.44
CA LYS A 126 6.66 -22.99 21.91
C LYS A 126 5.80 -24.23 22.18
#